data_AF-A0A849IXQ9-F1
#
_entry.id   AF-A0A849IXQ9-F1
#
_cell.length_a   1.000
_cell.length_b   1.000
_cell.length_c   1.000
_cell.angle_alpha   90.00
_cell.angle_beta   90.00
_cell.angle_gamma   90.00
#
_symmetry.space_group_name_H-M   'P 1'
#
loop_
_entity.id
_entity.type
_entity.pdbx_description
1 polymer ?
#
loop_
_entity_poly.entity_id
_entity_poly.type
_entity_poly.pdbx_seq_one_letter_code
_entity_poly.pdbx_strand_id
1 'polypeptide(L)'
;MWDRRGNTGYTNGMAKVMVSLPDDLLWAVDIEADRRGTTRSGYLRILAEEELRRRSIRRALRMAEIDKMDGFSPGHGGGAADLVKMTRPAR
;
A
#
# COMPACT_ATOMS: atom_id res chain seq x y z
N MET A 1 1.11 45.80 7.05
CA MET A 1 1.77 44.81 7.94
C MET A 1 1.18 43.45 7.57
N TRP A 2 2.01 42.49 7.17
CA TRP A 2 1.66 41.40 6.25
C TRP A 2 0.75 40.32 6.88
N ASP A 3 -0.24 39.87 6.12
CA ASP A 3 -1.14 38.75 6.44
C ASP A 3 -0.36 37.42 6.43
N ARG A 4 -0.46 36.64 7.52
CA ARG A 4 0.18 35.33 7.70
C ARG A 4 -0.75 34.15 7.33
N ARG A 5 -1.68 34.33 6.39
CA ARG A 5 -2.43 33.19 5.85
C ARG A 5 -1.56 32.41 4.87
N GLY A 6 -0.90 31.38 5.39
CA GLY A 6 -0.29 30.34 4.57
C GLY A 6 -1.32 29.73 3.61
N ASN A 7 -0.84 29.32 2.44
CA ASN A 7 -1.57 28.74 1.30
C ASN A 7 -2.24 27.37 1.58
N THR A 8 -2.62 27.08 2.82
CA THR A 8 -3.04 25.74 3.29
C THR A 8 -4.54 25.66 3.51
N GLY A 9 -5.32 25.95 2.48
CA GLY A 9 -6.70 25.49 2.39
C GLY A 9 -6.71 24.01 2.01
N TYR A 10 -6.75 23.10 2.99
CA TYR A 10 -6.89 21.67 2.71
C TYR A 10 -8.33 21.37 2.29
N THR A 11 -8.53 20.84 1.08
CA THR A 11 -9.80 20.22 0.69
C THR A 11 -10.04 19.00 1.59
N ASN A 12 -11.18 18.95 2.29
CA ASN A 12 -11.55 17.82 3.15
C ASN A 12 -11.35 16.49 2.39
N GLY A 13 -10.46 15.62 2.89
CA GLY A 13 -10.22 14.28 2.33
C GLY A 13 -8.91 14.05 1.55
N MET A 14 -8.03 15.05 1.39
CA MET A 14 -6.71 14.83 0.78
C MET A 14 -5.55 15.43 1.58
N ALA A 15 -4.55 14.60 1.89
CA ALA A 15 -3.28 15.06 2.43
C ALA A 15 -2.40 15.62 1.30
N LYS A 16 -1.76 16.77 1.55
CA LYS A 16 -0.69 17.31 0.69
C LYS A 16 0.65 16.86 1.24
N VAL A 17 1.50 16.29 0.38
CA VAL A 17 2.85 15.87 0.72
C VAL A 17 3.85 16.67 -0.11
N MET A 18 4.99 17.00 0.48
CA MET A 18 6.13 17.57 -0.23
C MET A 18 7.08 16.44 -0.61
N VAL A 19 7.50 16.42 -1.87
CA VAL A 19 8.48 15.44 -2.39
C VAL A 19 9.53 16.18 -3.21
N SER A 20 10.78 15.77 -3.08
CA SER A 20 11.87 16.22 -3.93
C SER A 20 12.02 15.26 -5.09
N LEU A 21 12.12 15.81 -6.31
CA LEU A 21 12.39 15.08 -7.54
C LEU A 21 13.51 15.79 -8.30
N PRO A 22 14.37 15.08 -9.03
CA PRO A 22 15.22 15.69 -10.05
C PRO A 22 14.39 16.55 -11.01
N ASP A 23 14.91 17.70 -11.41
CA ASP A 23 14.16 18.68 -12.23
C ASP A 23 13.78 18.10 -13.61
N ASP A 24 14.65 17.31 -14.20
CA ASP A 24 14.42 16.59 -15.45
C ASP A 24 13.28 15.57 -15.31
N LEU A 25 13.22 14.86 -14.18
CA LEU A 25 12.13 13.94 -13.87
C LEU A 25 10.81 14.70 -13.66
N LEU A 26 10.84 15.82 -12.93
CA LEU A 26 9.64 16.65 -12.73
C LEU A 26 9.12 17.17 -14.08
N TRP A 27 10.00 17.61 -14.97
CA TRP A 27 9.65 18.07 -16.30
C TRP A 27 9.01 16.95 -17.14
N ALA A 28 9.59 15.75 -17.12
CA ALA A 28 9.03 14.59 -17.81
C ALA A 28 7.63 14.22 -17.26
N VAL A 29 7.44 14.29 -15.94
CA VAL A 29 6.13 14.05 -15.30
C VAL A 29 5.09 15.07 -15.76
N ASP A 30 5.46 16.35 -15.86
CA ASP A 30 4.55 17.41 -16.28
C ASP A 30 4.16 17.28 -17.76
N ILE A 31 5.11 16.97 -18.63
CA ILE A 31 4.82 16.69 -20.06
C ILE A 31 3.80 15.56 -20.18
N GLU A 32 3.99 14.49 -19.42
CA GLU A 32 3.11 13.33 -19.53
C GLU A 32 1.74 13.57 -18.90
N ALA A 33 1.66 14.37 -17.85
CA ALA A 33 0.40 14.83 -17.28
C ALA A 33 -0.40 15.66 -18.32
N ASP A 34 0.27 16.59 -19.01
CA ASP A 34 -0.33 17.42 -20.05
C ASP A 34 -0.79 16.59 -21.25
N ARG A 35 0.06 15.68 -21.75
CA ARG A 35 -0.30 14.73 -22.83
C ARG A 35 -1.54 13.90 -22.52
N ARG A 36 -1.79 13.61 -21.25
CA ARG A 36 -2.95 12.83 -20.78
C ARG A 36 -4.14 13.69 -20.36
N GLY A 37 -4.05 15.02 -20.51
CA GLY A 37 -5.11 15.94 -20.13
C GLY A 37 -5.42 15.90 -18.63
N THR A 38 -4.39 15.71 -17.78
CA THR A 38 -4.55 15.64 -16.32
C THR A 38 -3.60 16.59 -15.61
N THR A 39 -3.78 16.75 -14.30
CA THR A 39 -2.86 17.54 -13.46
C THR A 39 -1.66 16.70 -13.03
N ARG A 40 -0.54 17.33 -12.66
CA ARG A 40 0.61 16.65 -12.05
C ARG A 40 0.20 15.70 -10.91
N SER A 41 -0.60 16.18 -9.96
CA SER A 41 -1.11 15.36 -8.86
C SER A 41 -2.04 14.25 -9.32
N GLY A 42 -2.82 14.48 -10.39
CA GLY A 42 -3.66 13.46 -11.01
C GLY A 42 -2.84 12.34 -11.64
N TYR A 43 -1.78 12.70 -12.36
CA TYR A 43 -0.87 11.74 -12.98
C TYR A 43 -0.08 10.94 -11.93
N LEU A 44 0.47 11.61 -10.92
CA LEU A 44 1.15 10.95 -9.80
C LEU A 44 0.22 9.99 -9.04
N ARG A 45 -1.06 10.34 -8.85
CA ARG A 45 -2.06 9.45 -8.26
C ARG A 45 -2.25 8.18 -9.11
N ILE A 46 -2.41 8.33 -10.42
CA ILE A 46 -2.57 7.19 -11.34
C ILE A 46 -1.37 6.24 -11.24
N LEU A 47 -0.15 6.79 -11.29
CA LEU A 47 1.07 6.00 -11.16
C LEU A 47 1.16 5.27 -9.81
N ALA A 48 0.81 5.95 -8.72
CA ALA A 48 0.81 5.37 -7.39
C ALA A 48 -0.21 4.23 -7.25
N GLU A 49 -1.44 4.43 -7.71
CA GLU A 49 -2.50 3.41 -7.71
C GLU A 49 -2.10 2.19 -8.56
N GLU A 50 -1.48 2.43 -9.72
CA GLU A 50 -1.01 1.36 -10.58
C GLU A 50 0.10 0.53 -9.95
N GLU A 51 1.10 1.16 -9.33
CA GLU A 51 2.18 0.43 -8.66
C GLU A 51 1.66 -0.36 -7.44
N LEU A 52 0.72 0.21 -6.67
CA LEU A 52 0.07 -0.51 -5.56
C LEU A 52 -0.70 -1.74 -6.07
N ARG A 53 -1.44 -1.62 -7.18
CA ARG A 53 -2.14 -2.74 -7.81
C ARG A 53 -1.16 -3.81 -8.28
N ARG A 54 -0.09 -3.43 -8.97
CA ARG A 54 0.97 -4.36 -9.42
C ARG A 54 1.62 -5.09 -8.24
N ARG A 55 1.92 -4.38 -7.14
CA ARG A 55 2.43 -4.98 -5.90
C ARG A 55 1.46 -6.00 -5.30
N SER A 56 0.17 -5.68 -5.25
CA SER A 56 -0.86 -6.59 -4.75
C SER A 56 -0.93 -7.87 -5.57
N ILE A 57 -0.90 -7.76 -6.90
CA ILE A 57 -0.90 -8.93 -7.80
C ILE A 57 0.35 -9.78 -7.59
N ARG A 58 1.53 -9.16 -7.56
CA ARG A 58 2.80 -9.89 -7.30
C ARG A 58 2.76 -10.64 -5.97
N ARG A 59 2.21 -10.03 -4.91
CA ARG A 59 2.06 -10.68 -3.61
C ARG A 59 1.10 -11.87 -3.67
N ALA A 60 -0.05 -11.72 -4.32
CA ALA A 60 -1.03 -12.80 -4.46
C ALA A 60 -0.46 -13.99 -5.25
N LEU A 61 0.25 -13.74 -6.35
CA LEU A 61 0.92 -14.79 -7.13
C LEU A 61 1.95 -15.54 -6.29
N ARG A 62 2.76 -14.82 -5.50
CA ARG A 62 3.76 -15.43 -4.63
C ARG A 62 3.11 -16.27 -3.52
N MET A 63 2.00 -15.82 -2.95
CA MET A 63 1.25 -16.60 -1.96
C MET A 63 0.65 -17.86 -2.58
N ALA A 64 0.12 -17.78 -3.80
CA ALA A 64 -0.39 -18.95 -4.52
C ALA A 64 0.72 -19.94 -4.91
N GLU A 65 1.94 -19.46 -5.18
CA GLU A 65 3.10 -20.31 -5.40
C GLU A 65 3.51 -21.03 -4.11
N ILE A 66 3.57 -20.32 -2.97
CA ILE A 66 3.84 -20.92 -1.66
C ILE A 66 2.79 -21.97 -1.32
N ASP A 67 1.50 -21.68 -1.48
CA ASP A 67 0.39 -22.62 -1.20
C ASP A 67 0.46 -23.89 -2.06
N LYS A 68 0.96 -23.78 -3.30
CA LYS A 68 1.20 -24.95 -4.17
C LYS A 68 2.43 -25.75 -3.77
N MET A 69 3.46 -25.10 -3.21
CA MET A 69 4.69 -25.76 -2.75
C MET A 69 4.50 -26.42 -1.37
N ASP A 70 3.78 -25.74 -0.48
CA ASP A 70 3.34 -26.23 0.83
C ASP A 70 2.07 -27.08 0.65
N GLY A 71 2.16 -28.17 -0.13
CA GLY A 71 1.07 -29.15 -0.19
C GLY A 71 0.66 -29.55 1.24
N PHE A 72 -0.65 -29.55 1.53
CA PHE A 72 -1.29 -29.76 2.86
C PHE A 72 -0.29 -29.72 4.02
N SER A 73 0.09 -28.52 4.45
CA SER A 73 0.85 -28.35 5.69
C SER A 73 -0.15 -28.55 6.84
N PRO A 74 -0.07 -29.65 7.63
CA PRO A 74 -0.93 -29.80 8.80
C PRO A 74 -0.55 -28.64 9.72
N GLY A 75 -1.49 -27.72 9.95
CA GLY A 75 -1.24 -26.54 10.76
C GLY A 75 -0.53 -26.95 12.05
N HIS A 76 0.64 -26.36 12.32
CA HIS A 76 1.47 -26.67 13.49
C HIS A 76 0.84 -26.16 14.81
N GLY A 77 -0.47 -26.02 14.85
CA GLY A 77 -1.25 -25.44 15.94
C GLY A 77 -2.57 -26.16 16.07
N GLY A 78 -2.56 -27.37 16.60
CA GLY A 78 -3.79 -28.15 16.79
C GLY A 78 -3.59 -29.25 17.82
N GLY A 79 -3.50 -28.89 19.09
CA GLY A 79 -3.45 -29.90 20.17
C GLY A 79 -3.07 -29.37 21.53
N ALA A 80 -2.52 -28.15 21.64
CA ALA A 80 -2.18 -27.56 22.93
C ALA A 80 -3.40 -27.47 23.87
N ALA A 81 -4.57 -27.15 23.33
CA ALA A 81 -5.80 -27.09 24.12
C ALA A 81 -6.23 -28.47 24.65
N ASP A 82 -5.97 -29.55 23.91
CA ASP A 82 -6.34 -30.91 24.32
C ASP A 82 -5.34 -31.48 25.34
N LEU A 83 -4.06 -31.13 25.23
CA LEU A 83 -3.05 -31.41 26.25
C LEU A 83 -3.37 -30.73 27.61
N VAL A 84 -3.89 -29.51 27.57
CA VAL A 84 -4.34 -28.79 28.79
C VAL A 84 -5.59 -29.44 29.40
N LYS A 85 -6.52 -29.94 28.57
CA LYS A 85 -7.70 -30.67 29.07
C LYS A 85 -7.32 -31.99 29.73
N MET A 86 -6.33 -32.71 29.19
CA MET A 86 -5.84 -33.98 29.75
C MET A 86 -5.16 -33.83 31.12
N THR A 87 -4.59 -32.66 31.40
CA THR A 87 -3.87 -32.38 32.65
C THR A 87 -4.73 -31.66 33.69
N ARG A 88 -6.02 -31.42 33.42
CA ARG A 88 -6.91 -30.72 34.35
C ARG A 88 -7.33 -31.66 35.50
N PRO A 89 -6.95 -31.37 36.76
CA PRO A 89 -7.43 -32.15 37.90
C PRO A 89 -8.93 -31.93 38.07
N ALA A 90 -9.67 -33.03 38.27
CA ALA A 90 -11.08 -32.99 38.60
C ALA A 90 -11.26 -32.33 39.97
N ARG A 91 -12.20 -31.38 40.04
CA ARG A 91 -12.57 -30.69 41.28
C ARG A 91 -13.78 -31.36 41.91
#